data_AF-A0A1V3Q0C0-F1
#
_entry.id   AF-A0A1V3Q0C0-F1
#
_cell.length_a   1.000
_cell.length_b   1.000
_cell.length_c   1.000
_cell.angle_alpha   90.00
_cell.angle_beta   90.00
_cell.angle_gamma   90.00
#
_symmetry.space_group_name_H-M   'P 1'
#
loop_
_entity.id
_entity.type
_entity.pdbx_description
1 polymer ?
#
loop_
_entity_poly.entity_id
_entity_poly.type
_entity_poly.pdbx_seq_one_letter_code
_entity_poly.pdbx_strand_id
1 'polypeptide(L)'
;MARDYYRKSEVKTLKKLSDIELHEQFNRSMDLGFPTAWCSPIEAKQTFDFGVGHIPSDGTLYLQHPINNQSYIPPNEFSRSICSEKEAAFLRLAASLGAKSIQLTSIQTNDTKGVFSSKLKAPEVAADLGFRARFDKSGNVIKEVVKEFNRPTFAKPYIPEQLAGWVNFDPDLRTMATDRIEANVAKSNVKLEFSQSLGLGGELSAKIADRGISMGGKFNSMARSIWSFEVEYFDLGAA
;
A
#
# COMPACT_ATOMS: atom_id res chain seq x y z
N MET A 1 -27.99 36.52 48.01
CA MET A 1 -28.87 35.99 46.94
C MET A 1 -28.70 36.88 45.73
N ALA A 2 -27.78 36.54 44.82
CA ALA A 2 -27.54 37.28 43.58
C ALA A 2 -28.20 36.49 42.44
N ARG A 3 -29.24 37.09 41.86
CA ARG A 3 -29.88 36.66 40.62
C ARG A 3 -29.05 37.15 39.42
N ASP A 4 -29.15 36.39 38.34
CA ASP A 4 -28.81 36.75 36.96
C ASP A 4 -27.34 36.75 36.53
N TYR A 5 -26.81 35.53 36.39
CA TYR A 5 -25.74 35.21 35.45
C TYR A 5 -26.26 34.17 34.44
N TYR A 6 -27.05 34.60 33.46
CA TYR A 6 -27.24 33.82 32.23
C TYR A 6 -27.15 34.77 31.02
N ARG A 7 -25.90 34.99 30.60
CA ARG A 7 -25.58 35.46 29.26
C ARG A 7 -26.00 34.35 28.31
N LYS A 8 -27.14 34.51 27.62
CA LYS A 8 -27.49 33.71 26.44
C LYS A 8 -26.38 33.89 25.41
N SER A 9 -25.37 33.02 25.44
CA SER A 9 -24.54 32.78 24.26
C SER A 9 -25.40 31.98 23.30
N GLU A 10 -25.83 32.62 22.22
CA GLU A 10 -26.44 31.97 21.07
C GLU A 10 -25.55 30.80 20.63
N VAL A 11 -25.97 29.58 20.97
CA VAL A 11 -25.46 28.38 20.31
C VAL A 11 -26.01 28.47 18.90
N LYS A 12 -25.18 28.93 17.95
CA LYS A 12 -25.47 28.80 16.52
C LYS A 12 -25.72 27.32 16.26
N THR A 13 -26.98 26.98 16.02
CA THR A 13 -27.39 25.68 15.51
C THR A 13 -26.72 25.52 14.15
N LEU A 14 -25.55 24.88 14.12
CA LEU A 14 -24.98 24.37 12.87
C LEU A 14 -26.05 23.46 12.29
N LYS A 15 -26.70 23.88 11.19
CA LYS A 15 -27.58 23.00 10.42
C LYS A 15 -26.76 21.74 10.14
N LYS A 16 -27.17 20.60 10.71
CA LYS A 16 -26.67 19.29 10.29
C LYS A 16 -27.04 19.16 8.82
N LEU A 17 -26.04 19.24 7.94
CA LEU A 17 -26.20 18.89 6.53
C LEU A 17 -26.67 17.42 6.47
N SER A 18 -27.56 17.11 5.53
CA SER A 18 -27.90 15.71 5.24
C SER A 18 -26.68 14.99 4.66
N ASP A 19 -26.64 13.66 4.79
CA ASP A 19 -25.53 12.84 4.28
C ASP A 19 -25.33 13.03 2.76
N ILE A 20 -26.42 13.30 2.02
CA ILE A 20 -26.40 13.61 0.58
C ILE A 20 -25.72 14.96 0.31
N GLU A 21 -26.04 15.99 1.10
CA GLU A 21 -25.40 17.31 0.97
C GLU A 21 -23.93 17.27 1.38
N LEU A 22 -23.57 16.46 2.38
CA LEU A 22 -22.18 16.18 2.75
C LEU A 22 -21.45 15.45 1.62
N HIS A 23 -22.09 14.50 0.94
CA HIS A 23 -21.51 13.77 -0.20
C HIS A 23 -21.26 14.68 -1.40
N GLU A 24 -22.23 15.49 -1.79
CA GLU A 24 -22.08 16.44 -2.90
C GLU A 24 -21.04 17.51 -2.59
N GLN A 25 -21.03 18.05 -1.38
CA GLN A 25 -20.02 19.03 -0.96
C GLN A 25 -18.64 18.39 -0.88
N PHE A 26 -18.52 17.17 -0.36
CA PHE A 26 -17.25 16.43 -0.33
C PHE A 26 -16.72 16.20 -1.75
N ASN A 27 -17.53 15.68 -2.67
CA ASN A 27 -17.11 15.44 -4.05
C ASN A 27 -16.72 16.71 -4.79
N ARG A 28 -17.53 17.78 -4.69
CA ARG A 28 -17.21 19.07 -5.34
C ARG A 28 -15.95 19.73 -4.78
N SER A 29 -15.69 19.55 -3.50
CA SER A 29 -14.63 20.29 -2.80
C SER A 29 -13.30 19.56 -2.70
N MET A 30 -13.32 18.26 -2.97
CA MET A 30 -12.13 17.42 -2.93
C MET A 30 -11.51 17.21 -4.32
N ASP A 31 -12.28 17.44 -5.40
CA ASP A 31 -11.85 17.19 -6.79
C ASP A 31 -11.14 15.84 -6.93
N LEU A 32 -11.71 14.83 -6.27
CA LEU A 32 -11.15 13.49 -6.29
C LEU A 32 -11.36 12.97 -7.70
N GLY A 33 -10.28 12.80 -8.46
CA GLY A 33 -10.32 12.15 -9.77
C GLY A 33 -10.72 10.66 -9.72
N PHE A 34 -11.43 10.23 -8.67
CA PHE A 34 -11.87 8.86 -8.42
C PHE A 34 -13.28 8.84 -7.79
N PRO A 35 -14.08 7.78 -8.06
CA PRO A 35 -15.43 7.63 -7.51
C PRO A 35 -15.43 7.54 -5.98
N THR A 36 -16.46 8.10 -5.34
CA THR A 36 -16.69 7.97 -3.89
C THR A 36 -18.06 7.33 -3.61
N ALA A 37 -18.13 6.51 -2.57
CA ALA A 37 -19.37 5.93 -2.07
C ALA A 37 -19.50 6.18 -0.56
N TRP A 38 -20.73 6.32 -0.09
CA TRP A 38 -21.06 6.49 1.32
C TRP A 38 -21.84 5.27 1.78
N CYS A 39 -21.52 4.78 2.96
CA CYS A 39 -22.10 3.57 3.51
C CYS A 39 -22.11 3.67 5.04
N SER A 40 -23.16 3.20 5.68
CA SER A 40 -23.18 3.14 7.15
C SER A 40 -22.14 2.13 7.64
N PRO A 41 -21.53 2.31 8.83
CA PRO A 41 -20.58 1.33 9.36
C PRO A 41 -21.11 -0.10 9.45
N ILE A 42 -22.41 -0.25 9.71
CA ILE A 42 -23.07 -1.57 9.82
C ILE A 42 -23.12 -2.24 8.44
N GLU A 43 -23.64 -1.53 7.44
CA GLU A 43 -23.71 -2.02 6.06
C GLU A 43 -22.30 -2.29 5.51
N ALA A 44 -21.36 -1.36 5.73
CA ALA A 44 -19.98 -1.49 5.32
C ALA A 44 -19.35 -2.79 5.85
N LYS A 45 -19.49 -3.05 7.15
CA LYS A 45 -18.98 -4.28 7.81
C LYS A 45 -19.63 -5.56 7.27
N GLN A 46 -20.86 -5.49 6.77
CA GLN A 46 -21.57 -6.65 6.20
C GLN A 46 -21.20 -6.90 4.73
N THR A 47 -20.77 -5.87 4.01
CA THR A 47 -20.52 -5.91 2.56
C THR A 47 -19.04 -6.02 2.20
N PHE A 48 -18.15 -5.41 2.98
CA PHE A 48 -16.73 -5.26 2.65
C PHE A 48 -15.82 -5.83 3.74
N ASP A 49 -14.62 -6.20 3.32
CA ASP A 49 -13.54 -6.61 4.21
C ASP A 49 -12.65 -5.40 4.57
N PHE A 50 -12.39 -5.22 5.87
CA PHE A 50 -11.54 -4.15 6.38
C PHE A 50 -10.25 -4.67 7.02
N GLY A 51 -9.97 -5.97 6.88
CA GLY A 51 -8.86 -6.63 7.54
C GLY A 51 -9.21 -7.12 8.95
N VAL A 52 -8.30 -7.92 9.51
CA VAL A 52 -8.53 -8.63 10.77
C VAL A 52 -8.69 -7.65 11.94
N GLY A 53 -9.84 -7.73 12.60
CA GLY A 53 -10.12 -6.96 13.82
C GLY A 53 -10.51 -5.51 13.57
N HIS A 54 -10.56 -5.04 12.32
CA HIS A 54 -10.99 -3.68 12.03
C HIS A 54 -12.51 -3.56 12.03
N ILE A 55 -13.02 -2.51 12.66
CA ILE A 55 -14.44 -2.18 12.65
C ILE A 55 -14.57 -0.83 11.95
N PRO A 56 -15.29 -0.74 10.82
CA PRO A 56 -15.49 0.54 10.15
C PRO A 56 -16.17 1.53 11.11
N SER A 57 -15.76 2.79 11.03
CA SER A 57 -16.25 3.84 11.93
C SER A 57 -16.85 4.98 11.13
N ASP A 58 -17.89 5.59 11.68
CA ASP A 58 -18.55 6.73 11.05
C ASP A 58 -17.56 7.91 10.87
N GLY A 59 -17.72 8.64 9.77
CA GLY A 59 -16.84 9.75 9.41
C GLY A 59 -15.40 9.35 9.09
N THR A 60 -15.10 8.08 8.81
CA THR A 60 -13.75 7.63 8.44
C THR A 60 -13.66 7.32 6.94
N LEU A 61 -12.62 7.83 6.29
CA LEU A 61 -12.32 7.51 4.89
C LEU A 61 -11.64 6.14 4.79
N TYR A 62 -12.00 5.38 3.75
CA TYR A 62 -11.35 4.11 3.41
C TYR A 62 -11.02 4.08 1.92
N LEU A 63 -9.93 3.40 1.57
CA LEU A 63 -9.45 3.27 0.20
C LEU A 63 -9.60 1.82 -0.23
N GLN A 64 -10.20 1.61 -1.40
CA GLN A 64 -10.36 0.28 -1.97
C GLN A 64 -9.00 -0.33 -2.31
N HIS A 65 -8.82 -1.61 -2.00
CA HIS A 65 -7.63 -2.36 -2.38
C HIS A 65 -7.56 -2.49 -3.91
N PRO A 66 -6.40 -2.26 -4.57
CA PRO A 66 -6.28 -2.18 -6.03
C PRO A 66 -6.59 -3.50 -6.78
N ILE A 67 -6.43 -4.64 -6.11
CA ILE A 67 -6.68 -5.98 -6.68
C ILE A 67 -7.94 -6.66 -6.11
N ASN A 68 -8.24 -6.49 -4.82
CA ASN A 68 -9.44 -7.04 -4.18
C ASN A 68 -10.50 -5.96 -3.99
N ASN A 69 -11.47 -5.90 -4.90
CA ASN A 69 -12.51 -4.88 -4.88
C ASN A 69 -13.47 -4.97 -3.67
N GLN A 70 -13.43 -6.06 -2.90
CA GLN A 70 -14.19 -6.21 -1.67
C GLN A 70 -13.43 -5.72 -0.43
N SER A 71 -12.13 -5.42 -0.56
CA SER A 71 -11.29 -5.01 0.57
C SER A 71 -11.06 -3.49 0.57
N TYR A 72 -11.13 -2.90 1.76
CA TYR A 72 -10.98 -1.47 2.01
C TYR A 72 -10.04 -1.24 3.19
N ILE A 73 -9.06 -0.35 3.01
CA ILE A 73 -7.99 -0.11 3.97
C ILE A 73 -8.01 1.36 4.40
N PRO A 74 -7.85 1.67 5.70
CA PRO A 74 -7.67 3.03 6.17
C PRO A 74 -6.49 3.73 5.47
N PRO A 75 -6.62 5.03 5.11
CA PRO A 75 -5.56 5.78 4.43
C PRO A 75 -4.21 5.76 5.15
N ASN A 76 -4.20 5.76 6.48
CA ASN A 76 -2.98 5.71 7.29
C ASN A 76 -2.24 4.36 7.21
N GLU A 77 -2.92 3.28 6.85
CA GLU A 77 -2.35 1.93 6.74
C GLU A 77 -2.12 1.50 5.29
N PHE A 78 -2.83 2.13 4.36
CA PHE A 78 -2.90 1.72 2.96
C PHE A 78 -1.54 1.39 2.33
N SER A 79 -0.60 2.34 2.38
CA SER A 79 0.71 2.13 1.75
C SER A 79 1.44 0.94 2.34
N ARG A 80 1.45 0.80 3.66
CA ARG A 80 2.14 -0.30 4.34
C ARG A 80 1.51 -1.65 3.97
N SER A 81 0.18 -1.73 3.98
CA SER A 81 -0.55 -2.96 3.63
C SER A 81 -0.28 -3.37 2.19
N ILE A 82 -0.45 -2.47 1.22
CA ILE A 82 -0.22 -2.76 -0.20
C ILE A 82 1.24 -3.13 -0.47
N CYS A 83 2.21 -2.47 0.17
CA CYS A 83 3.62 -2.80 0.00
C CYS A 83 3.95 -4.20 0.53
N SER A 84 3.44 -4.54 1.72
CA SER A 84 3.64 -5.85 2.34
C SER A 84 2.98 -6.97 1.53
N GLU A 85 1.76 -6.75 1.03
CA GLU A 85 1.06 -7.70 0.17
C GLU A 85 1.76 -7.90 -1.18
N LYS A 86 2.27 -6.81 -1.78
CA LYS A 86 3.06 -6.86 -3.02
C LYS A 86 4.35 -7.64 -2.83
N GLU A 87 5.08 -7.41 -1.74
CA GLU A 87 6.26 -8.20 -1.38
C GLU A 87 5.91 -9.69 -1.24
N ALA A 88 4.85 -10.00 -0.48
CA ALA A 88 4.41 -11.37 -0.29
C ALA A 88 4.02 -12.03 -1.62
N ALA A 89 3.36 -11.30 -2.52
CA ALA A 89 3.03 -11.76 -3.86
C ALA A 89 4.29 -12.06 -4.68
N PHE A 90 5.28 -11.15 -4.68
CA PHE A 90 6.58 -11.35 -5.32
C PHE A 90 7.28 -12.62 -4.82
N LEU A 91 7.42 -12.78 -3.49
CA LEU A 91 8.11 -13.94 -2.91
C LEU A 91 7.41 -15.26 -3.23
N ARG A 92 6.06 -15.27 -3.25
CA ARG A 92 5.28 -16.46 -3.60
C ARG A 92 5.35 -16.77 -5.09
N LEU A 93 5.34 -15.74 -5.94
CA LEU A 93 5.50 -15.88 -7.38
C LEU A 93 6.90 -16.43 -7.71
N ALA A 94 7.95 -15.88 -7.11
CA ALA A 94 9.31 -16.40 -7.26
C ALA A 94 9.38 -17.90 -6.94
N ALA A 95 8.76 -18.32 -5.84
CA ALA A 95 8.72 -19.72 -5.44
C ALA A 95 7.99 -20.61 -6.46
N SER A 96 6.82 -20.20 -6.95
CA SER A 96 6.05 -20.96 -7.96
C SER A 96 6.72 -20.98 -9.35
N LEU A 97 7.59 -20.01 -9.59
CA LEU A 97 8.45 -19.93 -10.78
C LEU A 97 9.73 -20.78 -10.67
N GLY A 98 9.94 -21.43 -9.52
CA GLY A 98 11.06 -22.33 -9.26
C GLY A 98 12.34 -21.59 -8.86
N ALA A 99 12.20 -20.48 -8.13
CA ALA A 99 13.35 -19.78 -7.58
C ALA A 99 14.18 -20.71 -6.68
N LYS A 100 15.49 -20.53 -6.75
CA LYS A 100 16.52 -21.12 -5.90
C LYS A 100 16.93 -20.12 -4.82
N SER A 101 17.19 -18.88 -5.21
CA SER A 101 17.54 -17.81 -4.29
C SER A 101 16.94 -16.49 -4.73
N ILE A 102 16.67 -15.63 -3.76
CA ILE A 102 16.28 -14.24 -3.96
C ILE A 102 17.28 -13.38 -3.18
N GLN A 103 17.89 -12.43 -3.87
CA GLN A 103 18.88 -11.52 -3.29
C GLN A 103 18.41 -10.08 -3.43
N LEU A 104 18.40 -9.34 -2.33
CA LEU A 104 18.21 -7.90 -2.35
C LEU A 104 19.53 -7.24 -2.78
N THR A 105 19.51 -6.50 -3.89
CA THR A 105 20.73 -5.94 -4.49
C THR A 105 20.84 -4.43 -4.36
N SER A 106 19.71 -3.72 -4.26
CA SER A 106 19.69 -2.26 -4.12
C SER A 106 18.36 -1.76 -3.56
N ILE A 107 18.40 -0.68 -2.79
CA ILE A 107 17.24 0.11 -2.40
C ILE A 107 17.53 1.56 -2.82
N GLN A 108 16.62 2.15 -3.59
CA GLN A 108 16.66 3.55 -3.98
C GLN A 108 15.48 4.28 -3.37
N THR A 109 15.69 5.46 -2.80
CA THR A 109 14.65 6.30 -2.19
C THR A 109 14.65 7.67 -2.85
N ASN A 110 13.48 8.13 -3.28
CA ASN A 110 13.27 9.46 -3.84
C ASN A 110 12.31 10.25 -2.95
N ASP A 111 12.78 11.36 -2.40
CA ASP A 111 11.93 12.33 -1.71
C ASP A 111 11.12 13.13 -2.73
N THR A 112 9.79 13.05 -2.63
CA THR A 112 8.89 14.00 -3.28
C THR A 112 8.92 15.33 -2.50
N LYS A 113 9.75 16.25 -2.99
CA LYS A 113 9.79 17.71 -2.76
C LYS A 113 8.89 18.26 -1.62
N GLY A 114 9.53 18.65 -0.51
CA GLY A 114 9.01 19.60 0.47
C GLY A 114 10.19 20.30 1.17
N VAL A 115 10.06 21.60 1.49
CA VAL A 115 11.13 22.50 1.98
C VAL A 115 11.75 22.08 3.34
N PHE A 116 11.29 20.96 3.90
CA PHE A 116 11.79 20.31 5.12
C PHE A 116 12.21 18.84 4.87
N SER A 117 12.77 18.53 3.69
CA SER A 117 13.19 17.17 3.34
C SER A 117 14.47 16.76 4.08
N SER A 118 14.34 16.24 5.30
CA SER A 118 15.31 15.27 5.81
C SER A 118 15.30 14.09 4.84
N LYS A 119 16.38 13.89 4.08
CA LYS A 119 16.58 12.72 3.20
C LYS A 119 16.32 11.46 4.03
N LEU A 120 15.13 10.87 3.89
CA LEU A 120 14.82 9.60 4.53
C LEU A 120 15.81 8.57 3.99
N LYS A 121 16.57 7.96 4.88
CA LYS A 121 17.59 6.98 4.49
C LYS A 121 16.92 5.64 4.23
N ALA A 122 17.51 4.83 3.35
CA ALA A 122 17.00 3.49 3.04
C ALA A 122 16.67 2.61 4.27
N PRO A 123 17.43 2.65 5.39
CA PRO A 123 17.07 1.92 6.61
C PRO A 123 15.74 2.36 7.24
N GLU A 124 15.42 3.65 7.20
CA GLU A 124 14.19 4.22 7.78
C GLU A 124 12.98 3.78 6.94
N VAL A 125 13.10 3.86 5.61
CA VAL A 125 12.06 3.39 4.68
C VAL A 125 11.85 1.87 4.79
N ALA A 126 12.92 1.10 4.98
CA ALA A 126 12.82 -0.34 5.20
C ALA A 126 12.06 -0.67 6.49
N ALA A 127 12.36 0.03 7.59
CA ALA A 127 11.69 -0.16 8.87
C ALA A 127 10.19 0.19 8.80
N ASP A 128 9.83 1.31 8.17
CA ASP A 128 8.44 1.75 7.99
C ASP A 128 7.62 0.75 7.16
N LEU A 129 8.24 0.17 6.14
CA LEU A 129 7.65 -0.85 5.29
C LEU A 129 7.69 -2.27 5.90
N GLY A 130 8.33 -2.45 7.05
CA GLY A 130 8.43 -3.75 7.74
C GLY A 130 9.44 -4.72 7.14
N PHE A 131 10.31 -4.26 6.23
CA PHE A 131 11.37 -5.07 5.64
C PHE A 131 12.53 -5.27 6.61
N ARG A 132 13.08 -6.49 6.65
CA ARG A 132 14.34 -6.81 7.33
C ARG A 132 15.47 -6.81 6.31
N ALA A 133 16.14 -5.67 6.13
CA ALA A 133 17.31 -5.55 5.27
C ALA A 133 18.54 -5.11 6.09
N ARG A 134 19.72 -5.66 5.76
CA ARG A 134 20.99 -5.21 6.34
C ARG A 134 21.60 -4.07 5.55
N PHE A 135 22.13 -3.09 6.27
CA PHE A 135 22.76 -1.90 5.70
C PHE A 135 24.19 -1.73 6.22
N ASP A 136 25.06 -1.21 5.35
CA ASP A 136 26.40 -0.80 5.75
C ASP A 136 26.38 0.52 6.54
N LYS A 137 27.55 0.96 7.03
CA LYS A 137 27.68 2.23 7.79
C LYS A 137 27.32 3.47 6.96
N SER A 138 27.30 3.35 5.63
CA SER A 138 26.95 4.41 4.68
C SER A 138 25.46 4.43 4.34
N GLY A 139 24.68 3.45 4.82
CA GLY A 139 23.25 3.30 4.55
C GLY A 139 22.94 2.59 3.23
N ASN A 140 23.92 1.97 2.59
CA ASN A 140 23.69 1.13 1.41
C ASN A 140 23.27 -0.27 1.84
N VAL A 141 22.42 -0.92 1.04
CA VAL A 141 22.06 -2.31 1.29
C VAL A 141 23.29 -3.19 1.14
N ILE A 142 23.54 -4.06 2.11
CA ILE A 142 24.49 -5.15 1.96
C ILE A 142 23.76 -6.19 1.13
N LYS A 143 24.35 -6.63 0.00
CA LYS A 143 23.75 -7.71 -0.80
C LYS A 143 23.44 -8.89 0.11
N GLU A 144 22.15 -9.21 0.21
CA GLU A 144 21.64 -10.16 1.19
C GLU A 144 20.72 -11.15 0.50
N VAL A 145 20.97 -12.43 0.73
CA VAL A 145 20.03 -13.49 0.38
C VAL A 145 18.85 -13.37 1.35
N VAL A 146 17.71 -12.92 0.82
CA VAL A 146 16.50 -12.73 1.63
C VAL A 146 15.72 -14.04 1.77
N LYS A 147 15.88 -14.95 0.80
CA LYS A 147 15.24 -16.27 0.84
C LYS A 147 15.96 -17.27 -0.04
N GLU A 148 16.08 -18.50 0.47
CA GLU A 148 16.53 -19.67 -0.28
C GLU A 148 15.42 -20.69 -0.33
N PHE A 149 15.41 -21.46 -1.42
CA PHE A 149 14.41 -22.48 -1.67
C PHE A 149 15.08 -23.79 -2.06
N ASN A 150 14.45 -24.88 -1.67
CA ASN A 150 14.79 -26.19 -2.20
C ASN A 150 14.24 -26.34 -3.62
N ARG A 151 14.78 -27.31 -4.36
CA ARG A 151 14.27 -27.63 -5.69
C ARG A 151 12.77 -27.92 -5.61
N PRO A 152 11.95 -27.28 -6.46
CA PRO A 152 10.50 -27.49 -6.45
C PRO A 152 10.13 -28.91 -6.84
N THR A 153 9.00 -29.38 -6.34
CA THR A 153 8.42 -30.70 -6.66
C THR A 153 7.50 -30.67 -7.87
N PHE A 154 7.08 -29.48 -8.32
CA PHE A 154 6.25 -29.32 -9.51
C PHE A 154 7.09 -29.39 -10.79
N ALA A 155 6.47 -29.88 -11.87
CA ALA A 155 7.16 -30.13 -13.13
C ALA A 155 7.47 -28.86 -13.94
N LYS A 156 6.63 -27.82 -13.84
CA LYS A 156 6.77 -26.59 -14.63
C LYS A 156 6.46 -25.34 -13.80
N PRO A 157 7.18 -24.22 -14.02
CA PRO A 157 6.84 -22.91 -13.47
C PRO A 157 5.40 -22.53 -13.80
N TYR A 158 4.73 -21.86 -12.88
CA TYR A 158 3.36 -21.38 -13.11
C TYR A 158 3.05 -20.13 -12.29
N ILE A 159 2.00 -19.41 -12.71
CA ILE A 159 1.38 -18.34 -11.94
C ILE A 159 0.23 -18.95 -11.13
N PRO A 160 0.29 -18.96 -9.79
CA PRO A 160 -0.84 -19.38 -8.97
C PRO A 160 -2.05 -18.46 -9.20
N GLU A 161 -3.25 -19.03 -9.26
CA GLU A 161 -4.50 -18.30 -9.54
C GLU A 161 -4.68 -17.07 -8.63
N GLN A 162 -4.42 -17.24 -7.33
CA GLN A 162 -4.51 -16.18 -6.33
C GLN A 162 -3.51 -15.02 -6.53
N LEU A 163 -2.49 -15.19 -7.37
CA LEU A 163 -1.51 -14.14 -7.70
C LEU A 163 -1.79 -13.48 -9.06
N ALA A 164 -2.76 -13.98 -9.83
CA ALA A 164 -3.06 -13.45 -11.17
C ALA A 164 -3.37 -11.95 -11.14
N GLY A 165 -4.11 -11.47 -10.13
CA GLY A 165 -4.40 -10.05 -9.96
C GLY A 165 -3.14 -9.19 -9.78
N TRP A 166 -2.18 -9.66 -8.98
CA TRP A 166 -0.89 -8.98 -8.78
C TRP A 166 -0.03 -8.98 -10.05
N VAL A 167 0.02 -10.11 -10.77
CA VAL A 167 0.78 -10.23 -12.03
C VAL A 167 0.16 -9.37 -13.14
N ASN A 168 -1.16 -9.25 -13.19
CA ASN A 168 -1.84 -8.38 -14.15
C ASN A 168 -1.66 -6.91 -13.81
N PHE A 169 -1.70 -6.56 -12.53
CA PHE A 169 -1.55 -5.19 -12.05
C PHE A 169 -0.11 -4.68 -12.18
N ASP A 170 0.88 -5.50 -11.83
CA ASP A 170 2.28 -5.09 -11.71
C ASP A 170 3.13 -5.53 -12.92
N PRO A 171 3.73 -4.59 -13.67
CA PRO A 171 4.50 -4.92 -14.87
C PRO A 171 5.79 -5.69 -14.57
N ASP A 172 6.48 -5.41 -13.46
CA ASP A 172 7.72 -6.12 -13.10
C ASP A 172 7.42 -7.59 -12.73
N LEU A 173 6.33 -7.84 -12.01
CA LEU A 173 5.88 -9.21 -11.72
C LEU A 173 5.44 -9.96 -12.98
N ARG A 174 4.78 -9.26 -13.91
CA ARG A 174 4.40 -9.83 -15.21
C ARG A 174 5.61 -10.24 -16.03
N THR A 175 6.58 -9.35 -16.19
CA THR A 175 7.82 -9.65 -16.92
C THR A 175 8.57 -10.80 -16.28
N MET A 176 8.69 -10.81 -14.94
CA MET A 176 9.31 -11.93 -14.22
C MET A 176 8.65 -13.29 -14.55
N ALA A 177 7.32 -13.35 -14.56
CA ALA A 177 6.59 -14.56 -14.86
C ALA A 177 6.73 -14.98 -16.33
N THR A 178 6.57 -14.04 -17.26
CA THR A 178 6.71 -14.26 -18.71
C THR A 178 8.11 -14.76 -19.06
N ASP A 179 9.17 -14.08 -18.61
CA ASP A 179 10.55 -14.46 -18.88
C ASP A 179 10.84 -15.88 -18.41
N ARG A 180 10.32 -16.24 -17.24
CA ARG A 180 10.56 -17.56 -16.67
C ARG A 180 9.77 -18.66 -17.38
N ILE A 181 8.49 -18.45 -17.65
CA ILE A 181 7.59 -19.47 -18.22
C ILE A 181 7.86 -19.64 -19.72
N GLU A 182 8.04 -18.55 -20.46
CA GLU A 182 8.11 -18.56 -21.91
C GLU A 182 9.56 -18.66 -22.42
N ALA A 183 10.51 -17.99 -21.75
CA ALA A 183 11.89 -17.93 -22.19
C ALA A 183 12.86 -18.78 -21.33
N ASN A 184 12.37 -19.46 -20.28
CA ASN A 184 13.17 -20.30 -19.38
C ASN A 184 14.43 -19.59 -18.84
N VAL A 185 14.33 -18.30 -18.50
CA VAL A 185 15.50 -17.56 -17.99
C VAL A 185 16.01 -18.19 -16.69
N ALA A 186 17.34 -18.25 -16.55
CA ALA A 186 18.00 -18.74 -15.34
C ALA A 186 18.05 -17.69 -14.22
N LYS A 187 17.95 -16.41 -14.59
CA LYS A 187 17.97 -15.28 -13.66
C LYS A 187 17.05 -14.15 -14.11
N SER A 188 16.43 -13.47 -13.15
CA SER A 188 15.64 -12.25 -13.38
C SER A 188 16.11 -11.14 -12.44
N ASN A 189 16.10 -9.90 -12.94
CA ASN A 189 16.21 -8.71 -12.12
C ASN A 189 14.82 -8.10 -11.97
N VAL A 190 14.30 -8.05 -10.76
CA VAL A 190 12.93 -7.60 -10.47
C VAL A 190 12.98 -6.34 -9.64
N LYS A 191 12.18 -5.34 -9.99
CA LYS A 191 12.06 -4.11 -9.22
C LYS A 191 10.69 -4.05 -8.57
N LEU A 192 10.67 -3.88 -7.25
CA LEU A 192 9.44 -3.53 -6.54
C LEU A 192 9.47 -2.04 -6.26
N GLU A 193 8.67 -1.31 -7.02
CA GLU A 193 8.40 0.09 -6.73
C GLU A 193 7.26 0.21 -5.70
N PHE A 194 7.54 1.01 -4.68
CA PHE A 194 6.59 1.42 -3.65
C PHE A 194 6.52 2.95 -3.68
N SER A 195 5.36 3.47 -4.07
CA SER A 195 5.10 4.91 -4.03
C SER A 195 3.70 5.17 -3.50
N GLN A 196 3.54 6.29 -2.81
CA GLN A 196 2.23 6.77 -2.42
C GLN A 196 1.63 7.55 -3.59
N SER A 197 1.01 6.83 -4.52
CA SER A 197 0.26 7.42 -5.63
C SER A 197 -1.24 7.13 -5.50
N LEU A 198 -1.79 7.32 -4.30
CA LEU A 198 -3.18 7.71 -4.19
C LEU A 198 -3.15 9.18 -3.86
N GLY A 199 -3.80 10.00 -4.68
CA GLY A 199 -3.70 11.47 -4.71
C GLY A 199 -4.04 12.22 -3.41
N LEU A 200 -4.05 11.56 -2.26
CA LEU A 200 -4.01 12.09 -0.89
C LEU A 200 -2.66 12.76 -0.60
N GLY A 201 -2.24 13.70 -1.44
CA GLY A 201 -1.14 14.60 -1.10
C GLY A 201 -1.47 15.38 0.18
N GLY A 202 -0.46 15.96 0.84
CA GLY A 202 -0.65 16.67 2.11
C GLY A 202 -1.74 17.75 2.09
N GLU A 203 -1.98 18.38 0.93
CA GLU A 203 -3.07 19.34 0.73
C GLU A 203 -4.47 18.69 0.80
N LEU A 204 -4.63 17.50 0.22
CA LEU A 204 -5.89 16.77 0.25
C LEU A 204 -6.16 16.20 1.66
N SER A 205 -5.12 15.71 2.34
CA SER A 205 -5.22 15.27 3.75
C SER A 205 -5.63 16.41 4.68
N ALA A 206 -5.12 17.63 4.47
CA ALA A 206 -5.55 18.82 5.23
C ALA A 206 -7.03 19.16 4.98
N LYS A 207 -7.48 19.14 3.70
CA LYS A 207 -8.89 19.37 3.34
C LYS A 207 -9.84 18.31 3.93
N ILE A 208 -9.40 17.06 4.05
CA ILE A 208 -10.15 15.97 4.69
C ILE A 208 -10.30 16.25 6.19
N ALA A 209 -9.19 16.59 6.86
CA ALA A 209 -9.16 16.84 8.30
C ALA A 209 -10.02 18.06 8.70
N ASP A 210 -9.97 19.15 7.92
CA ASP A 210 -10.75 20.37 8.16
C ASP A 210 -12.27 20.13 8.10
N ARG A 211 -12.72 19.03 7.48
CA ARG A 211 -14.13 18.64 7.40
C ARG A 211 -14.55 17.63 8.47
N GLY A 212 -13.68 17.32 9.43
CA GLY A 212 -13.97 16.37 10.50
C GLY A 212 -13.98 14.91 10.05
N ILE A 213 -13.45 14.60 8.85
CA ILE A 213 -13.31 13.23 8.36
C ILE A 213 -12.00 12.65 8.87
N SER A 214 -12.08 11.49 9.52
CA SER A 214 -10.93 10.75 10.03
C SER A 214 -10.23 9.99 8.91
N MET A 215 -8.89 10.01 8.93
CA MET A 215 -8.05 9.18 8.05
C MET A 215 -7.66 7.84 8.71
N GLY A 216 -8.30 7.46 9.82
CA GLY A 216 -8.00 6.25 10.60
C GLY A 216 -6.79 6.39 11.52
N GLY A 217 -6.13 7.55 11.55
CA GLY A 217 -4.96 7.80 12.39
C GLY A 217 -4.07 8.92 11.85
N LYS A 218 -2.84 9.02 12.36
CA LYS A 218 -1.84 9.94 11.79
C LYS A 218 -1.45 9.44 10.39
N PHE A 219 -1.67 10.30 9.40
CA PHE A 219 -1.23 10.04 8.03
C PHE A 219 0.27 10.30 7.91
N ASN A 220 1.05 9.28 7.59
CA ASN A 220 2.46 9.41 7.26
C ASN A 220 2.61 9.38 5.75
N SER A 221 3.12 10.48 5.17
CA SER A 221 3.48 10.51 3.76
C SER A 221 4.68 9.60 3.52
N MET A 222 4.54 8.61 2.64
CA MET A 222 5.62 7.66 2.35
C MET A 222 6.49 8.17 1.19
N ALA A 223 7.81 8.21 1.38
CA ALA A 223 8.75 8.48 0.31
C ALA A 223 8.71 7.35 -0.75
N ARG A 224 8.83 7.70 -2.03
CA ARG A 224 8.93 6.69 -3.09
C ARG A 224 10.20 5.88 -2.90
N SER A 225 10.10 4.56 -2.96
CA SER A 225 11.24 3.67 -2.94
C SER A 225 11.18 2.59 -4.02
N ILE A 226 12.34 2.18 -4.51
CA ILE A 226 12.50 1.13 -5.52
C ILE A 226 13.48 0.11 -4.96
N TRP A 227 13.02 -1.13 -4.87
CA TRP A 227 13.76 -2.25 -4.32
C TRP A 227 14.12 -3.20 -5.45
N SER A 228 15.41 -3.44 -5.67
CA SER A 228 15.90 -4.29 -6.74
C SER A 228 16.30 -5.65 -6.18
N PHE A 229 15.79 -6.71 -6.80
CA PHE A 229 16.05 -8.08 -6.44
C PHE A 229 16.66 -8.85 -7.62
N GLU A 230 17.64 -9.71 -7.34
CA GLU A 230 18.05 -10.76 -8.27
C GLU A 230 17.37 -12.07 -7.83
N VAL A 231 16.71 -12.74 -8.77
CA VAL A 231 16.10 -14.05 -8.56
C VAL A 231 16.86 -15.05 -9.43
N GLU A 232 17.45 -16.07 -8.81
CA GLU A 232 18.06 -17.21 -9.49
C GLU A 232 17.08 -18.38 -9.48
N TYR A 233 16.92 -19.10 -10.59
CA TYR A 233 16.03 -20.25 -10.70
C TYR A 233 16.81 -21.56 -10.78
N PHE A 234 16.16 -22.65 -10.38
CA PHE A 234 16.63 -23.97 -10.75
C PHE A 234 16.46 -24.19 -12.25
N ASP A 235 17.41 -24.89 -12.87
CA ASP A 235 17.23 -25.39 -14.23
C ASP A 235 16.01 -26.33 -14.30
N LEU A 236 15.20 -26.16 -15.34
CA LEU A 236 13.99 -26.97 -15.55
C LEU A 236 14.32 -28.41 -15.97
N GLY A 237 15.59 -28.69 -16.28
CA GLY A 237 15.98 -29.95 -16.90
C GLY A 237 15.54 -29.97 -18.37
N ALA A 238 16.34 -30.58 -19.23
CA ALA A 238 15.92 -30.80 -20.61
C ALA A 238 14.66 -31.70 -20.61
N ALA A 239 13.60 -31.22 -21.26
CA ALA A 239 12.42 -32.02 -21.56
C ALA A 239 12.73 -33.12 -22.58
#